data_AF-A0A7S0P5K1-F1
#
_entry.id   AF-A0A7S0P5K1-F1
#
_cell.length_a   1.000
_cell.length_b   1.000
_cell.length_c   1.000
_cell.angle_alpha   90.00
_cell.angle_beta   90.00
_cell.angle_gamma   90.00
#
_symmetry.space_group_name_H-M   'P 1'
#
loop_
_entity.id
_entity.type
_entity.pdbx_description
1 polymer ?
#
loop_
_entity_poly.entity_id
_entity_poly.type
_entity_poly.pdbx_seq_one_letter_code
_entity_poly.pdbx_strand_id
1 'polypeptide(L)'
;IFTSGTTGMPKAARLNHIRFFSAIVIPYMFRLKPSDRLYCSLPMCHTAAIGSLSICWWLGAPMILSPKFSASAFWREVAESRATIVQYIGEICRYLVHS
;
A
#
# COMPACT_ATOMS: atom_id res chain seq x y z
N ILE A 1 -6.43 14.55 -2.17
CA ILE A 1 -5.08 14.08 -2.60
C ILE A 1 -4.63 14.99 -3.73
N PHE A 2 -3.42 15.53 -3.66
CA PHE A 2 -2.86 16.29 -4.78
C PHE A 2 -2.10 15.35 -5.71
N THR A 3 -2.22 15.59 -7.01
CA THR A 3 -1.55 14.83 -8.07
C THR A 3 -0.60 15.77 -8.80
N SER A 4 0.50 15.24 -9.34
CA SER A 4 1.54 16.04 -10.02
C SER A 4 0.99 16.88 -11.16
N GLY A 5 -0.02 16.39 -11.89
CA GLY A 5 -0.67 17.09 -12.99
C GLY A 5 0.29 17.29 -14.17
N THR A 6 0.03 16.64 -15.30
CA THR A 6 0.88 16.76 -16.51
C THR A 6 0.91 18.17 -17.11
N THR A 7 0.04 19.07 -16.65
CA THR A 7 -0.07 20.47 -17.07
C THR A 7 0.66 21.45 -16.14
N GLY A 8 1.58 20.96 -15.30
CA GLY A 8 2.48 21.77 -14.45
C GLY A 8 1.94 22.11 -13.05
N MET A 9 0.65 22.41 -12.93
CA MET A 9 0.03 22.73 -11.63
C MET A 9 -0.58 21.49 -10.96
N PRO A 10 -0.34 21.27 -9.65
CA PRO A 10 -0.94 20.16 -8.92
C PRO A 10 -2.46 20.21 -8.96
N LYS A 11 -3.11 19.08 -9.25
CA LYS A 11 -4.57 18.96 -9.30
C LYS A 11 -5.08 18.25 -8.06
N ALA A 12 -6.08 18.83 -7.39
CA ALA A 12 -6.74 18.24 -6.23
C ALA A 12 -7.73 17.15 -6.66
N ALA A 13 -7.37 15.89 -6.47
CA ALA A 13 -8.29 14.76 -6.59
C ALA A 13 -9.10 14.61 -5.28
N ARG A 14 -10.43 14.75 -5.40
CA ARG A 14 -11.37 14.49 -4.30
C ARG A 14 -11.55 12.98 -4.12
N LEU A 15 -11.12 12.48 -2.97
CA LEU A 15 -11.36 11.11 -2.53
C LEU A 15 -12.46 11.15 -1.47
N ASN A 16 -13.69 10.77 -1.85
CA ASN A 16 -14.79 10.61 -0.90
C ASN A 16 -14.79 9.19 -0.30
N HIS A 17 -15.64 8.94 0.69
CA HIS A 17 -15.69 7.64 1.37
C HIS A 17 -15.99 6.46 0.44
N ILE A 18 -16.87 6.64 -0.56
CA ILE A 18 -17.16 5.59 -1.55
C ILE A 18 -15.90 5.23 -2.35
N ARG A 19 -15.14 6.23 -2.79
CA ARG A 19 -13.86 6.00 -3.50
C ARG A 19 -12.79 5.42 -2.60
N PHE A 20 -12.77 5.77 -1.31
CA PHE A 20 -11.88 5.13 -0.34
C PHE A 20 -12.09 3.61 -0.35
N PHE A 21 -13.35 3.14 -0.31
CA PHE A 21 -13.70 1.72 -0.37
C PHE A 21 -13.68 1.10 -1.78
N SER A 22 -13.17 1.78 -2.82
CA SER A 22 -13.10 1.17 -4.16
C SER A 22 -12.20 -0.07 -4.23
N ALA A 23 -11.25 -0.21 -3.29
CA ALA A 23 -10.33 -1.34 -3.21
C ALA A 23 -10.91 -2.59 -2.52
N ILE A 24 -12.16 -2.59 -2.01
CA ILE A 24 -12.73 -3.73 -1.26
C ILE A 24 -12.86 -5.00 -2.09
N VAL A 25 -12.85 -4.90 -3.42
CA VAL A 25 -12.87 -6.07 -4.32
C VAL A 25 -11.60 -6.93 -4.19
N ILE A 26 -10.46 -6.33 -3.83
CA ILE A 26 -9.16 -6.98 -3.72
C ILE A 26 -9.16 -8.10 -2.67
N PRO A 27 -9.65 -7.89 -1.43
CA PRO A 27 -9.89 -8.95 -0.46
C PRO A 27 -10.53 -10.21 -1.02
N TYR A 28 -11.60 -10.06 -1.82
CA TYR A 28 -12.34 -11.18 -2.38
C TYR A 28 -11.57 -11.85 -3.53
N MET A 29 -10.91 -11.07 -4.39
CA MET A 29 -10.11 -11.59 -5.50
C MET A 29 -8.92 -12.44 -5.01
N PHE A 30 -8.23 -11.99 -3.96
CA PHE A 30 -7.05 -12.68 -3.43
C PHE A 30 -7.36 -13.57 -2.22
N ARG A 31 -8.64 -13.71 -1.85
CA ARG A 31 -9.10 -14.51 -0.70
C ARG A 31 -8.38 -14.14 0.60
N LEU A 32 -8.17 -12.84 0.79
CA LEU A 32 -7.52 -12.29 1.98
C LEU A 32 -8.40 -12.52 3.20
N LYS A 33 -7.76 -12.66 4.35
CA LYS A 33 -8.40 -12.95 5.64
C LYS A 33 -8.07 -11.86 6.65
N PRO A 34 -8.89 -11.68 7.71
CA PRO A 34 -8.56 -10.79 8.82
C PRO A 34 -7.23 -11.11 9.52
N SER A 35 -6.74 -12.35 9.38
CA SER A 35 -5.43 -12.79 9.89
C SER A 35 -4.24 -12.31 9.06
N ASP A 36 -4.47 -11.79 7.85
CA ASP A 36 -3.39 -11.30 7.00
C ASP A 36 -2.78 -10.01 7.54
N ARG A 37 -1.52 -9.78 7.19
CA ARG A 37 -0.70 -8.66 7.68
C ARG A 37 -0.09 -7.96 6.49
N LEU A 38 -0.59 -6.78 6.14
CA LEU A 38 -0.16 -6.04 4.95
C LEU A 38 0.98 -5.08 5.30
N TYR A 39 2.16 -5.30 4.71
CA TYR A 39 3.28 -4.39 4.78
C TYR A 39 3.25 -3.35 3.66
N CYS A 40 3.44 -2.09 4.00
CA CYS A 40 3.45 -0.96 3.07
C CYS A 40 4.59 0.01 3.41
N SER A 41 5.50 0.19 2.46
CA SER A 41 6.59 1.19 2.51
C SER A 41 6.34 2.37 1.55
N LEU A 42 5.12 2.52 1.06
CA LEU A 42 4.73 3.59 0.15
C LEU A 42 4.25 4.84 0.92
N PRO A 43 4.46 6.05 0.39
CA PRO A 43 3.98 7.27 1.03
C PRO A 43 2.45 7.31 1.14
N MET A 44 1.93 7.58 2.34
CA MET A 44 0.48 7.68 2.62
C MET A 44 -0.23 8.85 1.92
N CYS A 45 0.52 9.77 1.30
CA CYS A 45 -0.05 10.85 0.49
C CYS A 45 -0.50 10.38 -0.91
N HIS A 46 -0.22 9.13 -1.29
CA HIS A 46 -0.63 8.54 -2.57
C HIS A 46 -1.75 7.50 -2.41
N THR A 47 -2.58 7.38 -3.45
CA THR A 47 -3.76 6.50 -3.46
C THR A 47 -3.43 5.01 -3.32
N ALA A 48 -2.24 4.55 -3.74
CA ALA A 48 -1.83 3.15 -3.59
C ALA A 48 -1.73 2.74 -2.10
N ALA A 49 -1.08 3.56 -1.29
CA ALA A 49 -0.98 3.36 0.16
C ALA A 49 -2.35 3.51 0.85
N ILE A 50 -3.15 4.50 0.44
CA ILE A 50 -4.51 4.70 0.96
C ILE A 50 -5.44 3.53 0.60
N GLY A 51 -5.28 2.95 -0.59
CA GLY A 51 -6.01 1.75 -1.02
C GLY A 51 -5.66 0.54 -0.18
N SER A 52 -4.37 0.35 0.14
CA SER A 52 -3.92 -0.68 1.09
C SER A 52 -4.55 -0.48 2.48
N LEU A 53 -4.61 0.76 2.96
CA LEU A 53 -5.30 1.07 4.21
C LEU A 53 -6.79 0.73 4.15
N SER A 54 -7.47 1.03 3.04
CA SER A 54 -8.89 0.66 2.85
C SER A 54 -9.12 -0.85 2.91
N ILE A 55 -8.24 -1.64 2.28
CA ILE A 55 -8.27 -3.11 2.31
C ILE A 55 -8.17 -3.61 3.75
N CYS A 56 -7.16 -3.13 4.49
CA CYS A 56 -6.95 -3.50 5.89
C CYS A 56 -8.14 -3.10 6.77
N TRP A 57 -8.66 -1.89 6.57
CA TRP A 57 -9.83 -1.39 7.29
C TRP A 57 -11.06 -2.25 7.05
N TRP A 58 -11.34 -2.59 5.79
CA TRP A 58 -12.49 -3.42 5.41
C TRP A 58 -12.40 -4.84 5.97
N LEU A 59 -11.22 -5.44 5.94
CA LEU A 59 -10.97 -6.80 6.45
C LEU A 59 -10.85 -6.89 7.97
N GLY A 60 -10.64 -5.77 8.67
CA GLY A 60 -10.18 -5.79 10.06
C GLY A 60 -8.77 -6.37 10.22
N ALA A 61 -7.94 -6.27 9.17
CA ALA A 61 -6.58 -6.79 9.14
C ALA A 61 -5.55 -5.71 9.54
N PRO A 62 -4.44 -6.07 10.21
CA PRO A 62 -3.38 -5.12 10.53
C PRO A 62 -2.60 -4.65 9.29
N MET A 63 -2.23 -3.36 9.30
CA MET A 63 -1.29 -2.76 8.35
C MET A 63 0.03 -2.44 9.06
N ILE A 64 1.15 -2.89 8.49
CA ILE A 64 2.50 -2.56 8.94
C ILE A 64 3.02 -1.44 8.04
N LEU A 65 3.25 -0.26 8.62
CA LEU A 65 3.74 0.90 7.91
C LEU A 65 5.25 1.06 8.13
N SER A 66 6.02 1.05 7.05
CA SER A 66 7.42 1.46 7.09
C SER A 66 7.53 2.95 6.75
N PRO A 67 8.34 3.75 7.47
CA PRO A 67 8.47 5.18 7.21
C PRO A 67 8.94 5.53 5.80
N LYS A 68 9.73 4.65 5.18
CA LYS A 68 10.25 4.79 3.81
C LYS A 68 10.69 3.44 3.24
N PHE A 69 10.70 3.32 1.92
CA PHE A 69 11.31 2.16 1.27
C PHE A 69 12.84 2.14 1.48
N SER A 70 13.36 0.96 1.82
CA SER A 70 14.79 0.67 1.91
C SER A 70 15.04 -0.73 1.36
N ALA A 71 15.74 -0.84 0.23
CA ALA A 71 15.95 -2.14 -0.43
C ALA A 71 16.67 -3.14 0.47
N SER A 72 17.72 -2.71 1.18
CA SER A 72 18.51 -3.57 2.07
C SER A 72 17.79 -3.96 3.37
N ALA A 73 16.80 -3.17 3.82
CA ALA A 73 16.05 -3.47 5.04
C ALA A 73 14.72 -4.17 4.78
N PHE A 74 14.20 -4.12 3.54
CA PHE A 74 12.83 -4.53 3.19
C PHE A 74 12.50 -5.94 3.66
N TRP A 75 13.29 -6.94 3.26
CA TRP A 75 12.99 -8.33 3.59
C TRP A 75 13.13 -8.62 5.08
N ARG A 76 14.06 -7.96 5.76
CA ARG A 76 14.19 -8.04 7.22
C ARG A 76 12.94 -7.46 7.91
N GLU A 77 12.50 -6.27 7.52
CA GLU A 77 11.29 -5.64 8.10
C GLU A 77 10.02 -6.45 7.82
N VAL A 78 9.88 -7.00 6.60
CA VAL A 78 8.79 -7.90 6.22
C VAL A 78 8.78 -9.16 7.09
N ALA A 79 9.94 -9.79 7.29
CA ALA A 79 10.08 -10.99 8.11
C ALA A 79 9.81 -10.71 9.61
N GLU A 80 10.42 -9.67 10.18
CA GLU A 80 10.26 -9.29 11.60
C GLU A 80 8.81 -8.92 11.93
N SER A 81 8.13 -8.23 11.01
CA SER A 81 6.72 -7.85 11.17
C SER A 81 5.74 -8.99 10.90
N ARG A 82 6.23 -10.15 10.43
CA ARG A 82 5.44 -11.32 10.00
C ARG A 82 4.39 -10.94 8.95
N ALA A 83 4.74 -10.05 8.02
CA ALA A 83 3.82 -9.65 6.96
C ALA A 83 3.48 -10.86 6.06
N THR A 84 2.22 -10.99 5.68
CA THR A 84 1.74 -12.01 4.73
C THR A 84 1.46 -11.43 3.35
N ILE A 85 1.35 -10.09 3.26
CA ILE A 85 1.10 -9.35 2.03
C ILE A 85 2.10 -8.19 1.98
N VAL A 86 2.67 -7.93 0.80
CA VAL A 86 3.48 -6.74 0.53
C VAL A 86 2.82 -5.89 -0.55
N GLN A 87 2.60 -4.61 -0.27
CA GLN A 87 2.20 -3.65 -1.30
C GLN A 87 3.45 -3.16 -2.03
N TYR A 88 3.48 -3.33 -3.35
CA TYR A 88 4.55 -2.80 -4.20
C TYR A 88 3.98 -1.95 -5.35
N ILE A 89 4.85 -1.15 -5.97
CA ILE A 89 4.57 -0.41 -7.20
C ILE A 89 5.87 -0.26 -8.00
N GLY A 90 5.77 -0.33 -9.33
CA GLY A 90 6.88 -0.04 -10.24
C GLY A 90 8.16 -0.82 -9.93
N GLU A 91 9.27 -0.09 -9.83
CA GLU A 91 10.64 -0.61 -9.76
C GLU A 91 11.01 -1.28 -8.44
N ILE A 92 10.12 -1.31 -7.43
CA ILE A 92 10.40 -1.91 -6.12
C ILE A 92 10.88 -3.36 -6.29
N CYS A 93 10.17 -4.19 -7.06
CA CYS A 93 10.58 -5.58 -7.27
C CYS A 93 11.96 -5.69 -7.93
N ARG A 94 12.31 -4.79 -8.86
CA ARG A 94 13.64 -4.79 -9.47
C ARG A 94 14.71 -4.49 -8.44
N TYR A 95 14.50 -3.50 -7.56
CA TYR A 95 15.46 -3.22 -6.49
C TYR A 95 15.62 -4.39 -5.52
N LEU A 96 14.53 -5.11 -5.22
CA LEU A 96 14.53 -6.24 -4.29
C LEU A 96 15.18 -7.52 -4.82
N VAL A 97 15.25 -7.69 -6.14
CA VAL A 97 15.97 -8.82 -6.76
C VAL A 97 17.48 -8.60 -6.77
N HIS A 98 17.92 -7.34 -6.62
CA HIS A 98 19.33 -6.95 -6.61
C HIS A 98 19.83 -6.47 -5.23
N SER A 99 19.03 -6.63 -4.19
CA SER A 99 19.31 -6.20 -2.80
C SER A 99 19.89 -7.30 -1.94
#